data_AF-A0AAV5G169-F1
#
_entry.id   AF-A0AAV5G169-F1
#
_cell.length_a   1.000
_cell.length_b   1.000
_cell.length_c   1.000
_cell.angle_alpha   90.00
_cell.angle_beta   90.00
_cell.angle_gamma   90.00
#
_symmetry.space_group_name_H-M   'P 1'
#
loop_
_entity.id
_entity.type
_entity.pdbx_description
1 polymer ?
#
loop_
_entity_poly.entity_id
_entity_poly.type
_entity_poly.pdbx_seq_one_letter_code
_entity_poly.pdbx_strand_id
1 'polypeptide(L)'
;MDLAVRAALKGWKFIYLGDVRVKSELPSTYEGYCQQQFRWASGSANLFRKMTWEVLTAKQVSPLKKFYMIYSFFLVRRVVAPTVAFVLYNVIIPISVMVPEIFLPIWGVAYIPTALTIVTAIRMPENVHIMPLWILFESVMSMHRLKAAVAGLLEFPEFNQWIVTKKVGNSGNEENGEVPLLQKARKSIRNR
;
A
#
# COMPACT_ATOMS: atom_id res chain seq x y z
N MET A 1 -9.29 -1.74 -7.86
CA MET A 1 -9.30 -2.90 -6.95
C MET A 1 -10.67 -3.53 -6.83
N ASP A 2 -11.75 -2.75 -6.67
CA ASP A 2 -13.12 -3.29 -6.57
C ASP A 2 -13.49 -4.32 -7.65
N LEU A 3 -13.34 -3.93 -8.93
CA LEU A 3 -13.59 -4.81 -10.06
C LEU A 3 -12.80 -6.13 -10.00
N ALA A 4 -11.54 -6.07 -9.56
CA ALA A 4 -10.70 -7.26 -9.46
C ALA A 4 -11.22 -8.22 -8.38
N VAL A 5 -11.71 -7.70 -7.25
CA VAL A 5 -12.33 -8.52 -6.19
C VAL A 5 -13.62 -9.15 -6.73
N ARG A 6 -14.49 -8.38 -7.38
CA ARG A 6 -15.74 -8.89 -7.97
C ARG A 6 -15.49 -9.96 -9.05
N ALA A 7 -14.51 -9.74 -9.93
CA ALA A 7 -14.11 -10.72 -10.93
C ALA A 7 -13.52 -11.99 -10.28
N ALA A 8 -12.70 -11.85 -9.24
CA ALA A 8 -12.20 -13.00 -8.47
C ALA A 8 -13.34 -13.83 -7.86
N LEU A 9 -14.37 -13.17 -7.30
CA LEU A 9 -15.55 -13.84 -6.74
C LEU A 9 -16.38 -14.60 -7.79
N LYS A 10 -16.34 -14.17 -9.06
CA LYS A 10 -16.94 -14.85 -10.21
C LYS A 10 -16.04 -15.95 -10.81
N GLY A 11 -14.91 -16.29 -10.15
CA GLY A 11 -14.02 -17.37 -10.59
C GLY A 11 -13.02 -16.99 -11.69
N TRP A 12 -12.86 -15.70 -12.00
CA TRP A 12 -11.88 -15.27 -13.00
C TRP A 12 -10.44 -15.51 -12.50
N LYS A 13 -9.56 -15.88 -13.43
CA LYS A 13 -8.13 -16.10 -13.18
C LYS A 13 -7.33 -14.90 -13.70
N PHE A 14 -6.49 -14.33 -12.85
CA PHE A 14 -5.61 -13.22 -13.22
C PHE A 14 -4.25 -13.77 -13.65
N ILE A 15 -3.75 -13.29 -14.80
CA ILE A 15 -2.41 -13.59 -15.30
C ILE A 15 -1.60 -12.29 -15.25
N TYR A 16 -0.48 -12.31 -14.54
CA TYR A 16 0.44 -11.16 -14.46
C TYR A 16 1.50 -11.28 -15.56
N LEU A 17 1.51 -10.32 -16.48
CA LEU A 17 2.50 -10.23 -17.56
C LEU A 17 3.62 -9.28 -17.15
N GLY A 18 4.65 -9.79 -16.46
CA GLY A 18 5.78 -8.97 -15.99
C GLY A 18 6.69 -8.41 -17.09
N ASP A 19 6.52 -8.89 -18.32
CA ASP A 19 7.27 -8.46 -19.50
C ASP A 19 6.74 -7.16 -20.11
N VAL A 20 5.49 -6.80 -19.81
CA VAL A 20 4.82 -5.62 -20.38
C VAL A 20 5.18 -4.39 -19.55
N ARG A 21 5.72 -3.35 -20.21
CA ARG A 21 6.12 -2.10 -19.57
C ARG A 21 5.25 -0.95 -20.07
N VAL A 22 4.76 -0.16 -19.13
CA VAL A 22 3.96 1.04 -19.38
C VAL A 22 4.67 2.22 -18.74
N LYS A 23 4.72 3.35 -19.43
CA LYS A 23 5.24 4.61 -18.87
C LYS A 23 4.34 5.01 -17.69
N SER A 24 4.93 5.20 -16.52
CA SER A 24 4.22 5.67 -15.33
C SER A 24 4.80 7.00 -14.90
N GLU A 25 3.94 7.97 -14.63
CA GLU A 25 4.33 9.21 -13.97
C GLU A 25 4.21 9.04 -12.46
N LEU A 26 5.21 9.54 -11.73
CA LEU A 26 5.16 9.68 -10.28
C LEU A 26 4.70 11.10 -9.91
N PRO A 27 4.09 11.31 -8.73
CA PRO A 27 3.76 12.64 -8.27
C PRO A 27 5.01 13.52 -8.20
N SER A 28 4.96 14.70 -8.82
CA SER A 28 6.07 15.66 -8.83
C SER A 28 6.19 16.47 -7.52
N THR A 29 5.14 16.47 -6.71
CA THR A 29 5.09 17.20 -5.43
C THR A 29 4.79 16.28 -4.26
N TYR A 30 5.32 16.61 -3.08
CA TYR A 30 5.03 15.88 -1.84
C TYR A 30 3.53 15.88 -1.51
N GLU A 31 2.86 17.02 -1.71
CA GLU A 31 1.42 17.12 -1.49
C GLU A 31 0.63 16.16 -2.41
N GLY A 32 0.98 16.11 -3.70
CA GLY A 32 0.36 15.17 -4.64
C GLY A 32 0.57 13.71 -4.26
N TYR A 33 1.76 13.39 -3.74
CA TYR A 33 2.05 12.06 -3.19
C TYR A 33 1.20 11.73 -1.96
N CYS A 34 1.09 12.65 -0.99
CA CYS A 34 0.25 12.46 0.20
C CYS A 34 -1.22 12.28 -0.15
N GLN A 35 -1.75 13.06 -1.09
CA GLN A 35 -3.11 12.90 -1.60
C GLN A 35 -3.32 11.54 -2.27
N GLN A 36 -2.35 11.07 -3.06
CA GLN A 36 -2.42 9.76 -3.71
C GLN A 36 -2.42 8.62 -2.67
N GLN A 37 -1.55 8.71 -1.66
CA GLN A 37 -1.48 7.75 -0.57
C GLN A 37 -2.75 7.74 0.28
N PHE A 38 -3.31 8.93 0.56
CA PHE A 38 -4.61 9.06 1.22
C PHE A 38 -5.69 8.30 0.45
N ARG A 39 -5.79 8.54 -0.87
CA ARG A 39 -6.78 7.87 -1.74
C ARG A 39 -6.60 6.35 -1.79
N TRP A 40 -5.36 5.88 -1.82
CA TRP A 40 -5.08 4.44 -1.84
C TRP A 40 -5.47 3.76 -0.52
N ALA A 41 -5.11 4.37 0.60
CA ALA A 41 -5.41 3.84 1.92
C ALA A 41 -6.93 3.90 2.21
N SER A 42 -7.55 5.07 2.03
CA SER A 42 -8.97 5.29 2.29
C SER A 42 -9.86 4.47 1.34
N GLY A 43 -9.51 4.41 0.05
CA GLY A 43 -10.21 3.58 -0.93
C GLY A 43 -10.15 2.09 -0.60
N SER A 44 -9.01 1.61 -0.08
CA SER A 44 -8.89 0.21 0.34
C SER A 44 -9.69 -0.11 1.60
N ALA A 45 -9.78 0.82 2.56
CA ALA A 45 -10.58 0.66 3.77
C ALA A 45 -12.09 0.68 3.47
N ASN A 46 -12.56 1.59 2.61
CA ASN A 46 -13.96 1.59 2.18
C ASN A 46 -14.29 0.32 1.37
N LEU A 47 -13.38 -0.11 0.50
CA LEU A 47 -13.55 -1.36 -0.26
C LEU A 47 -13.69 -2.57 0.67
N PHE A 48 -12.89 -2.64 1.73
CA PHE A 48 -13.04 -3.69 2.75
C PHE A 48 -14.45 -3.69 3.34
N ARG A 49 -14.94 -2.54 3.81
CA ARG A 49 -16.31 -2.42 4.35
C ARG A 49 -17.37 -2.87 3.36
N LYS A 50 -17.31 -2.41 2.10
CA LYS A 50 -18.30 -2.73 1.06
C LYS A 50 -18.25 -4.21 0.64
N MET A 51 -17.06 -4.76 0.45
CA MET A 51 -16.90 -6.10 -0.11
C MET A 51 -16.90 -7.22 0.92
N THR A 52 -16.75 -6.95 2.22
CA THR A 52 -16.71 -8.01 3.24
C THR A 52 -17.96 -8.88 3.20
N TRP A 53 -19.14 -8.25 3.12
CA TRP A 53 -20.41 -8.99 3.04
C TRP A 53 -20.54 -9.78 1.72
N GLU A 54 -20.18 -9.17 0.59
CA GLU A 54 -20.21 -9.82 -0.72
C GLU A 54 -19.27 -11.05 -0.77
N VAL A 55 -18.08 -10.96 -0.18
CA VAL A 55 -17.11 -12.07 -0.11
C VAL A 55 -17.64 -13.21 0.77
N LEU A 56 -18.28 -12.90 1.90
CA LEU A 56 -18.86 -13.89 2.79
C LEU A 56 -20.01 -14.66 2.12
N THR A 57 -20.90 -13.93 1.44
CA THR A 57 -22.11 -14.49 0.80
C THR A 57 -21.85 -15.18 -0.55
N ALA A 58 -20.70 -14.97 -1.17
CA ALA A 58 -20.35 -15.57 -2.47
C ALA A 58 -20.36 -17.11 -2.44
N LYS A 59 -21.35 -17.77 -3.04
CA LYS A 59 -21.46 -19.25 -3.02
C LYS A 59 -20.40 -19.96 -3.88
N GLN A 60 -19.84 -19.28 -4.89
CA GLN A 60 -18.95 -19.87 -5.89
C GLN A 60 -17.48 -19.99 -5.44
N VAL A 61 -17.13 -19.49 -4.26
CA VAL A 61 -15.74 -19.43 -3.77
C VAL A 61 -15.55 -20.35 -2.56
N SER A 62 -14.50 -21.16 -2.58
CA SER A 62 -14.14 -22.04 -1.46
C SER A 62 -13.97 -21.24 -0.15
N PRO A 63 -14.39 -21.77 1.01
CA PRO A 63 -14.26 -21.08 2.30
C PRO A 63 -12.84 -20.60 2.62
N LEU A 64 -11.82 -21.39 2.28
CA LEU A 64 -10.42 -21.03 2.50
C LEU A 64 -9.99 -19.78 1.72
N LYS A 65 -10.42 -19.64 0.45
CA LYS A 65 -10.15 -18.45 -0.37
C LYS A 65 -10.86 -17.21 0.19
N LYS A 66 -12.09 -17.36 0.69
CA LYS A 66 -12.80 -16.25 1.34
C LYS A 66 -12.06 -15.77 2.58
N PHE A 67 -11.64 -16.70 3.43
CA PHE A 67 -10.84 -16.39 4.62
C PHE A 67 -9.55 -15.68 4.22
N TYR A 68 -8.81 -16.21 3.24
CA TYR A 68 -7.59 -15.58 2.75
C TYR A 68 -7.83 -14.14 2.22
N MET A 69 -8.90 -13.92 1.45
CA MET A 69 -9.23 -12.59 0.93
C MET A 69 -9.56 -11.61 2.05
N ILE A 70 -10.40 -11.99 3.01
CA ILE A 70 -10.80 -11.10 4.11
C ILE A 70 -9.62 -10.86 5.06
N TYR A 71 -8.98 -11.94 5.51
CA TYR A 71 -7.92 -11.87 6.52
C TYR A 71 -6.61 -11.34 5.95
N SER A 72 -6.03 -11.99 4.94
CA SER A 72 -4.70 -11.63 4.44
C SER A 72 -4.73 -10.39 3.55
N PHE A 73 -5.65 -10.34 2.58
CA PHE A 73 -5.65 -9.29 1.57
C PHE A 73 -6.22 -7.96 2.08
N PHE A 74 -7.30 -7.98 2.85
CA PHE A 74 -7.87 -6.78 3.43
C PHE A 74 -7.36 -6.48 4.85
N LEU A 75 -7.63 -7.33 5.83
CA LEU A 75 -7.39 -7.00 7.23
C LEU A 75 -5.90 -6.81 7.56
N VAL A 76 -5.08 -7.83 7.32
CA VAL A 76 -3.66 -7.81 7.70
C VAL A 76 -2.90 -6.76 6.89
N ARG A 77 -3.02 -6.79 5.57
CA ARG A 77 -2.22 -5.94 4.69
C ARG A 77 -2.67 -4.48 4.67
N ARG A 78 -3.96 -4.18 4.84
CA ARG A 78 -4.49 -2.81 4.70
C ARG A 78 -4.78 -2.12 6.01
N VAL A 79 -5.07 -2.86 7.08
CA VAL A 79 -5.44 -2.30 8.39
C VAL A 79 -4.37 -2.61 9.43
N VAL A 80 -4.08 -3.88 9.69
CA VAL A 80 -3.21 -4.27 10.81
C VAL A 80 -1.78 -3.79 10.60
N ALA A 81 -1.17 -4.06 9.44
CA ALA A 81 0.24 -3.73 9.22
C ALA A 81 0.52 -2.21 9.32
N PRO A 82 -0.25 -1.30 8.67
CA PRO A 82 -0.07 0.13 8.85
C PRO A 82 -0.35 0.61 10.28
N THR A 83 -1.38 0.08 10.95
CA THR A 83 -1.73 0.47 12.33
C THR A 83 -0.65 0.06 13.32
N VAL A 84 -0.15 -1.18 13.24
CA VAL A 84 0.93 -1.66 14.11
C VAL A 84 2.20 -0.84 13.89
N ALA A 85 2.55 -0.55 12.63
CA ALA A 85 3.70 0.30 12.34
C ALA A 85 3.53 1.71 12.93
N PHE A 86 2.35 2.32 12.75
CA PHE A 86 2.07 3.63 13.33
C PHE A 86 2.19 3.62 14.86
N VAL A 87 1.50 2.70 15.54
CA VAL A 87 1.49 2.62 17.01
C VAL A 87 2.90 2.37 17.54
N LEU A 88 3.66 1.45 16.94
CA LEU A 88 5.01 1.16 17.39
C LEU A 88 5.93 2.37 17.24
N TYR A 89 6.03 2.93 16.03
CA TYR A 89 7.04 3.95 15.72
C TYR A 89 6.65 5.36 16.17
N ASN A 90 5.37 5.73 16.11
CA ASN A 90 4.93 7.10 16.38
C ASN A 90 4.30 7.27 17.78
N VAL A 91 3.96 6.19 18.49
CA VAL A 91 3.32 6.26 19.81
C VAL A 91 4.18 5.60 20.88
N ILE A 92 4.44 4.29 20.76
CA ILE A 92 5.14 3.51 21.78
C ILE A 92 6.58 3.99 21.98
N ILE A 93 7.35 4.17 20.90
CA ILE A 93 8.75 4.61 21.00
C ILE A 93 8.85 6.00 21.65
N PRO A 94 8.16 7.06 21.17
CA PRO A 94 8.23 8.37 21.82
C PRO A 94 7.82 8.36 23.29
N ILE A 95 6.76 7.63 23.65
CA ILE A 95 6.30 7.54 25.05
C ILE A 95 7.34 6.83 25.93
N SER A 96 7.98 5.77 25.44
CA SER A 96 9.03 5.06 26.20
C SER A 96 10.27 5.91 26.47
N VAL A 97 10.55 6.90 25.61
CA VAL A 97 11.65 7.84 25.82
C VAL A 97 11.28 8.90 26.86
N MET A 98 9.99 9.27 26.96
CA MET A 98 9.49 10.26 27.92
C MET A 98 9.26 9.68 29.32
N VAL A 99 8.91 8.39 29.41
CA VAL A 99 8.58 7.70 30.67
C VAL A 99 9.57 6.54 30.88
N PRO A 100 10.63 6.74 31.68
CA PRO A 100 11.71 5.76 31.84
C PRO A 100 11.28 4.47 32.54
N GLU A 101 10.10 4.43 33.16
CA GLU A 101 9.52 3.25 33.80
C GLU A 101 8.93 2.24 32.79
N ILE A 102 8.80 2.61 31.51
CA ILE A 102 8.24 1.73 30.48
C ILE A 102 9.33 0.83 29.91
N PHE A 103 9.39 -0.40 30.40
CA PHE A 103 10.25 -1.44 29.85
C PHE A 103 9.63 -2.02 28.58
N LEU A 104 10.23 -1.70 27.42
CA LEU A 104 9.84 -2.30 26.16
C LEU A 104 10.61 -3.58 25.87
N PRO A 105 9.95 -4.65 25.37
CA PRO A 105 10.64 -5.86 24.97
C PRO A 105 11.57 -5.58 23.77
N ILE A 106 12.86 -5.85 23.96
CA ILE A 106 13.92 -5.64 22.95
C ILE A 106 13.60 -6.36 21.64
N TRP A 107 13.01 -7.57 21.72
CA TRP A 107 12.67 -8.34 20.53
C TRP A 107 11.63 -7.64 19.64
N GLY A 108 10.69 -6.90 20.23
CA GLY A 108 9.64 -6.20 19.50
C GLY A 108 10.13 -4.92 18.83
N VAL A 109 10.98 -4.17 19.52
CA VAL A 109 11.43 -2.84 19.07
C VAL A 109 12.70 -2.89 18.21
N ALA A 110 13.60 -3.85 18.48
CA ALA A 110 14.86 -3.96 17.76
C ALA A 110 14.86 -5.12 16.76
N TYR A 111 14.54 -6.34 17.18
CA TYR A 111 14.73 -7.52 16.32
C TYR A 111 13.73 -7.57 15.16
N ILE A 112 12.45 -7.29 15.38
CA ILE A 112 11.44 -7.30 14.31
C ILE A 112 11.75 -6.24 13.23
N PRO A 113 11.96 -4.95 13.57
CA PRO A 113 12.33 -3.94 12.57
C PRO A 113 13.61 -4.28 11.83
N THR A 114 14.65 -4.75 12.54
CA THR A 114 15.94 -5.11 11.93
C THR A 114 15.80 -6.28 10.96
N ALA A 115 15.01 -7.30 11.31
CA ALA A 115 14.75 -8.41 10.40
C ALA A 115 13.99 -7.94 9.14
N LEU A 116 13.00 -7.06 9.29
CA LEU A 116 12.25 -6.49 8.16
C LEU A 116 13.13 -5.63 7.25
N THR A 117 14.05 -4.85 7.81
CA THR A 117 14.98 -4.04 7.01
C THR A 117 15.97 -4.94 6.26
N ILE A 118 16.50 -5.99 6.88
CA ILE A 118 17.36 -6.98 6.21
C ILE A 118 16.63 -7.65 5.04
N VAL A 119 15.39 -8.13 5.27
CA VAL A 119 14.58 -8.74 4.19
C VAL A 119 14.34 -7.76 3.04
N THR A 120 14.08 -6.49 3.35
CA THR A 120 13.88 -5.45 2.34
C THR A 120 15.18 -5.13 1.59
N ALA A 121 16.33 -5.17 2.28
CA ALA A 121 17.64 -4.93 1.70
C ALA A 121 18.02 -6.03 0.70
N ILE A 122 17.77 -7.29 1.07
CA ILE A 122 17.97 -8.45 0.19
C ILE A 122 17.09 -8.34 -1.06
N ARG A 123 15.86 -7.86 -0.92
CA ARG A 123 14.90 -7.73 -2.03
C ARG A 123 15.30 -6.62 -3.02
N MET A 124 15.96 -5.57 -2.55
CA MET A 124 16.33 -4.40 -3.37
C MET A 124 17.77 -3.96 -3.09
N PRO A 125 18.78 -4.76 -3.49
CA PRO A 125 20.18 -4.49 -3.14
C PRO A 125 20.72 -3.19 -3.73
N GLU A 126 20.17 -2.76 -4.87
CA GLU A 126 20.56 -1.51 -5.56
C GLU A 126 20.21 -0.26 -4.73
N ASN A 127 19.19 -0.35 -3.86
CA ASN A 127 18.65 0.79 -3.12
C ASN A 127 19.01 0.78 -1.62
N VAL A 128 19.99 -0.04 -1.21
CA VAL A 128 20.36 -0.20 0.21
C VAL A 128 20.78 1.13 0.85
N HIS A 129 21.48 1.98 0.09
CA HIS A 129 21.94 3.29 0.56
C HIS A 129 20.79 4.27 0.90
N ILE A 130 19.60 4.10 0.31
CA ILE A 130 18.41 4.95 0.55
C ILE A 130 17.57 4.42 1.72
N MET A 131 17.81 3.19 2.18
CA MET A 131 16.95 2.54 3.18
C MET A 131 16.79 3.31 4.49
N PRO A 132 17.84 3.92 5.10
CA PRO A 132 17.64 4.71 6.31
C PRO A 132 16.64 5.86 6.12
N LEU A 133 16.74 6.57 4.99
CA LEU A 133 15.80 7.64 4.64
C LEU A 133 14.40 7.09 4.35
N TRP A 134 14.31 5.93 3.70
CA TRP A 134 13.04 5.27 3.44
C TRP A 134 12.31 4.85 4.73
N ILE A 135 13.04 4.37 5.75
CA ILE A 135 12.43 4.01 7.06
C ILE A 135 11.83 5.25 7.74
N LEU A 136 12.57 6.36 7.77
CA LEU A 136 12.08 7.63 8.30
C LEU A 136 10.87 8.15 7.52
N PHE A 137 10.90 8.00 6.20
CA PHE A 137 9.78 8.36 5.35
C PHE A 137 8.55 7.48 5.62
N GLU A 138 8.74 6.17 5.78
CA GLU A 138 7.66 5.23 6.08
C GLU A 138 7.03 5.48 7.45
N SER A 139 7.80 5.94 8.45
CA SER A 139 7.23 6.30 9.76
C SER A 139 6.25 7.46 9.65
N VAL A 140 6.58 8.51 8.91
CA VAL A 140 5.68 9.64 8.63
C VAL A 140 4.47 9.20 7.80
N MET A 141 4.72 8.36 6.79
CA MET A 141 3.65 7.87 5.92
C MET A 141 2.69 6.92 6.61
N SER A 142 3.12 6.18 7.65
CA SER A 142 2.24 5.32 8.45
C SER A 142 1.09 6.12 9.09
N MET A 143 1.37 7.32 9.59
CA MET A 143 0.35 8.22 10.15
C MET A 143 -0.68 8.65 9.10
N HIS A 144 -0.21 9.08 7.93
CA HIS A 144 -1.07 9.51 6.83
C HIS A 144 -1.96 8.37 6.34
N ARG A 145 -1.40 7.16 6.19
CA ARG A 145 -2.15 5.97 5.79
C ARG A 145 -3.16 5.53 6.84
N LEU A 146 -2.82 5.64 8.14
CA LEU A 146 -3.76 5.32 9.22
C LEU A 146 -4.94 6.31 9.24
N LYS A 147 -4.66 7.62 9.20
CA LYS A 147 -5.71 8.66 9.13
C LYS A 147 -6.64 8.41 7.94
N ALA A 148 -6.06 8.11 6.77
CA ALA A 148 -6.82 7.81 5.57
C ALA A 148 -7.64 6.52 5.69
N ALA A 149 -7.09 5.47 6.29
CA ALA A 149 -7.81 4.21 6.50
C ALA A 149 -9.01 4.41 7.43
N VAL A 150 -8.85 5.17 8.52
CA VAL A 150 -9.95 5.54 9.43
C VAL A 150 -11.02 6.35 8.70
N ALA A 151 -10.62 7.36 7.92
CA ALA A 151 -11.54 8.18 7.15
C ALA A 151 -12.32 7.37 6.10
N GLY A 152 -11.66 6.42 5.43
CA GLY A 152 -12.32 5.53 4.47
C GLY A 152 -13.23 4.48 5.12
N LEU A 153 -12.91 4.02 6.33
CA LEU A 153 -13.71 3.04 7.06
C LEU A 153 -14.98 3.67 7.66
N LEU A 154 -14.87 4.89 8.17
CA LEU A 154 -15.96 5.65 8.81
C LEU A 154 -16.71 6.59 7.86
N GLU A 155 -16.33 6.63 6.57
CA GLU A 155 -16.94 7.49 5.54
C GLU A 155 -16.95 8.99 5.89
N PHE A 156 -15.85 9.49 6.46
CA PHE A 156 -15.74 10.93 6.74
C PHE A 156 -15.76 11.79 5.46
N PRO A 157 -16.19 13.06 5.52
CA PRO A 157 -16.37 13.92 4.34
C PRO A 157 -15.11 14.06 3.47
N GLU A 158 -13.93 14.02 4.08
CA GLU A 158 -12.62 14.09 3.41
C GLU A 158 -12.38 12.91 2.45
N PHE A 159 -13.07 11.78 2.64
CA PHE A 159 -12.98 10.63 1.75
C PHE A 159 -13.51 10.92 0.34
N ASN A 160 -14.59 11.71 0.23
CA ASN A 160 -15.24 11.97 -1.05
C ASN A 160 -14.57 13.08 -1.86
N GLN A 161 -13.55 13.75 -1.31
CA GLN A 161 -12.82 14.78 -2.02
C GLN A 161 -11.85 14.16 -3.02
N TRP A 162 -12.29 14.09 -4.29
CA TRP A 162 -11.44 13.68 -5.40
C TRP A 162 -10.62 14.86 -5.90
N ILE A 163 -9.50 15.12 -5.25
CA ILE A 163 -8.51 16.09 -5.74
C ILE A 163 -7.71 15.41 -6.86
N VAL A 164 -7.75 16.00 -8.05
CA VAL A 164 -7.00 15.53 -9.22
C VAL A 164 -5.53 15.93 -9.04
N THR A 165 -4.66 14.94 -8.88
CA THR A 165 -3.22 15.18 -8.90
C THR A 165 -2.82 15.59 -10.31
N LYS A 166 -2.30 16.80 -10.48
CA LYS A 166 -1.79 17.27 -11.76
C LYS A 166 -0.68 16.34 -12.25
N LYS A 167 -0.85 15.84 -13.47
CA LYS A 167 0.11 15.00 -14.19
C LYS A 167 0.86 15.88 -15.18
N VAL A 168 2.15 15.62 -15.40
CA VAL A 168 3.01 16.48 -16.22
C VAL A 168 2.55 16.46 -17.69
N GLY A 169 2.05 15.31 -18.17
CA GLY A 169 1.46 15.19 -19.50
C GLY A 169 0.13 15.93 -19.72
N ASN A 170 -0.48 16.53 -18.69
CA ASN A 170 -1.74 17.27 -18.82
C ASN A 170 -1.53 18.77 -19.13
N SER A 171 -0.31 19.15 -19.50
CA SER A 171 0.08 20.50 -19.91
C SER A 171 -0.37 20.80 -21.34
N GLY A 172 -1.65 20.59 -21.67
CA GLY A 172 -2.38 21.19 -22.79
C GLY A 172 -1.84 21.15 -24.23
N ASN A 173 -0.73 20.49 -24.55
CA ASN A 173 -0.03 20.73 -25.83
C ASN A 173 0.45 19.48 -26.60
N GLU A 174 -0.10 18.29 -26.37
CA GLU A 174 0.25 17.10 -27.17
C GLU A 174 -0.99 16.47 -27.84
N GLU A 175 -1.11 16.69 -29.15
CA GLU A 175 -2.21 16.27 -30.03
C GLU A 175 -2.16 14.81 -30.50
N ASN A 176 -1.28 13.94 -29.98
CA ASN A 176 -1.21 12.54 -30.43
C ASN A 176 -1.32 11.56 -29.25
N GLY A 177 -2.51 10.99 -29.06
CA GLY A 177 -2.88 10.08 -27.97
C GLY A 177 -2.32 8.66 -28.04
N GLU A 178 -1.27 8.42 -28.83
CA GLU A 178 -0.57 7.14 -28.83
C GLU A 178 0.57 7.16 -27.83
N VAL A 179 0.39 6.50 -26.68
CA VAL A 179 1.48 6.28 -25.73
C VAL A 179 2.27 5.05 -26.22
N PRO A 180 3.50 5.21 -26.77
CA PRO A 180 4.25 4.07 -27.26
C PRO A 180 4.57 3.12 -26.10
N LEU A 181 4.24 1.83 -26.30
CA LEU A 181 4.63 0.78 -25.37
C LEU A 181 6.17 0.74 -25.33
N LEU A 182 6.71 0.72 -24.11
CA LEU A 182 8.15 0.59 -23.94
C LEU A 182 8.59 -0.78 -24.47
N GLN A 183 9.75 -0.83 -25.14
CA GLN A 183 10.32 -2.09 -25.60
C GLN A 183 10.46 -3.08 -24.43
N LYS A 184 10.19 -4.35 -24.77
CA LYS A 184 10.28 -5.48 -23.84
C LYS A 184 11.64 -5.45 -23.14
N ALA A 185 11.64 -5.60 -21.81
CA ALA A 185 12.88 -5.76 -21.06
C ALA A 185 13.70 -6.91 -21.66
N ARG A 186 15.00 -6.70 -21.92
CA ARG A 186 15.91 -7.84 -22.13
C ARG A 186 15.77 -8.75 -20.90
N LYS A 187 15.50 -10.04 -21.11
CA LYS A 187 15.43 -11.04 -20.04
C LYS A 187 16.75 -11.00 -19.26
N SER A 188 16.75 -10.31 -18.11
CA SER A 188 17.84 -10.42 -17.16
C SER A 188 17.81 -11.84 -16.60
N ILE A 189 18.97 -12.49 -16.57
CA ILE A 189 19.19 -13.85 -16.07
C ILE A 189 18.65 -14.03 -14.63
N ARG A 190 18.40 -12.93 -13.91
CA ARG A 190 17.90 -12.86 -12.54
C ARG A 190 16.42 -13.29 -12.35
N ASN A 191 15.62 -13.39 -13.43
CA ASN A 191 14.21 -13.84 -13.39
C ASN A 191 14.04 -15.25 -13.99
N ARG A 192 14.88 -16.21 -13.57
CA ARG A 192 14.66 -17.64 -13.78
C ARG A 192 14.45 -18.32 -12.44
#